data_AF-A0A8I5YK07-F1
#
_entry.id   AF-A0A8I5YK07-F1
#
_cell.length_a   1.000
_cell.length_b   1.000
_cell.length_c   1.000
_cell.angle_alpha   90.00
_cell.angle_beta   90.00
_cell.angle_gamma   90.00
#
_symmetry.space_group_name_H-M   'P 1'
#
loop_
_entity.id
_entity.type
_entity.pdbx_description
1 polymer ?
#
loop_
_entity_poly.entity_id
_entity_poly.type
_entity_poly.pdbx_seq_one_letter_code
_entity_poly.pdbx_strand_id
1 'polypeptide(L)'
;MELEDGVVYQEEPGGSGAVMSERVSGLAGSIYREFERLIGRYDEEVVKELMPLVVAVLENLDSVFAQDQEHQVELELLRDDNEQLITQYEREKALRKHAEEKFIEFEDSQEQEKKDLQTRVESLESQTRQLELKAKNYADQISRLEEREAELKKEYNALHQRHTEMIHNYMEHLERTKLHQLSGSDQLESTAHSRIRKERPISLGIFPLPAGDGLLTPDAQKGGETPGSEQWKFQELSQPRSHTSLKCQATLSLQNI
;
A
#
# COMPACT_ATOMS: atom_id res chain seq x y z
N MET A 1 31.76 5.84 -9.58
CA MET A 1 33.08 6.46 -9.35
C MET A 1 34.07 5.33 -9.54
N GLU A 2 34.50 5.16 -10.78
CA GLU A 2 35.53 4.20 -11.18
C GLU A 2 36.85 4.77 -10.68
N LEU A 3 37.58 3.99 -9.89
CA LEU A 3 38.99 4.24 -9.66
C LEU A 3 39.74 3.10 -10.34
N GLU A 4 40.14 3.44 -11.55
CA GLU A 4 41.25 2.91 -12.30
C GLU A 4 42.50 2.89 -11.39
N ASP A 5 42.97 1.70 -11.02
CA ASP A 5 44.31 1.52 -10.45
C ASP A 5 45.10 0.63 -11.40
N GLY A 6 45.50 1.25 -12.51
CA GLY A 6 46.44 0.67 -13.45
C GLY A 6 47.83 0.70 -12.83
N VAL A 7 48.19 -0.37 -12.12
CA VAL A 7 49.58 -0.63 -11.75
C VAL A 7 50.33 -1.02 -13.02
N VAL A 8 50.93 -0.01 -13.65
CA VAL A 8 51.86 -0.18 -14.77
C VAL A 8 53.15 -0.75 -14.19
N TYR A 9 53.34 -2.07 -14.32
CA TYR A 9 54.65 -2.69 -14.20
C TYR A 9 55.51 -2.19 -15.35
N GLN A 10 56.27 -1.13 -15.08
CA GLN A 10 57.32 -0.68 -15.98
C GLN A 10 58.51 -1.62 -15.77
N GLU A 11 58.57 -2.69 -16.57
CA GLU A 11 59.82 -3.44 -16.74
C GLU A 11 60.86 -2.49 -17.36
N GLU A 12 61.86 -2.11 -16.58
CA GLU A 12 63.10 -1.52 -17.09
C GLU A 12 63.97 -2.64 -17.68
N PRO A 13 64.20 -2.64 -19.02
CA PRO A 13 65.04 -3.65 -19.64
C PRO A 13 66.48 -3.14 -19.64
N GLY A 14 67.25 -3.55 -18.62
CA GLY A 14 68.70 -3.49 -18.67
C GLY A 14 69.33 -2.86 -17.44
N GLY A 15 69.92 -3.71 -16.59
CA GLY A 15 70.84 -3.22 -15.57
C GLY A 15 70.98 -4.06 -14.32
N SER A 16 71.08 -5.38 -14.44
CA SER A 16 71.69 -6.22 -13.41
C SER A 16 72.16 -7.50 -14.06
N GLY A 17 73.43 -7.55 -14.48
CA GLY A 17 74.10 -8.85 -14.54
C GLY A 17 73.97 -9.41 -13.13
N ALA A 18 73.11 -10.43 -12.98
CA ALA A 18 72.76 -11.01 -11.70
C ALA A 18 74.06 -11.19 -10.89
N VAL A 19 74.14 -10.51 -9.75
CA VAL A 19 75.30 -10.59 -8.89
C VAL A 19 75.36 -12.04 -8.43
N MET A 20 76.39 -12.77 -8.87
CA MET A 20 76.56 -14.19 -8.60
C MET A 20 76.29 -14.46 -7.12
N SER A 21 75.45 -15.45 -6.81
CA SER A 21 75.04 -15.76 -5.43
C SER A 21 76.27 -15.83 -4.53
N GLU A 22 76.24 -15.14 -3.38
CA GLU A 22 77.39 -15.05 -2.46
C GLU A 22 77.91 -16.45 -2.07
N ARG A 23 77.00 -17.44 -2.03
CA ARG A 23 77.32 -18.85 -1.81
C ARG A 23 78.05 -19.49 -2.99
N VAL A 24 77.61 -19.22 -4.23
CA VAL A 24 78.24 -19.72 -5.46
C VAL A 24 79.60 -19.06 -5.68
N SER A 25 79.71 -17.75 -5.41
CA SER A 25 80.97 -17.00 -5.46
C SER A 25 81.99 -17.51 -4.43
N GLY A 26 81.55 -17.78 -3.19
CA GLY A 26 82.41 -18.37 -2.15
C GLY A 26 82.88 -19.79 -2.48
N LEU A 27 82.00 -20.60 -3.09
CA LEU A 27 82.35 -21.95 -3.56
C LEU A 27 83.32 -21.89 -4.73
N ALA A 28 83.06 -21.03 -5.72
CA ALA A 28 83.95 -20.77 -6.86
C ALA A 28 85.34 -20.36 -6.37
N GLY A 29 85.43 -19.37 -5.47
CA GLY A 29 86.69 -18.92 -4.91
C GLY A 29 87.47 -20.01 -4.15
N SER A 30 86.77 -20.93 -3.50
CA SER A 30 87.40 -22.09 -2.84
C SER A 30 87.92 -23.12 -3.83
N ILE A 31 87.15 -23.40 -4.89
CA ILE A 31 87.53 -24.35 -5.93
C ILE A 31 88.71 -23.81 -6.77
N TYR A 32 88.67 -22.54 -7.17
CA TYR A 32 89.77 -21.92 -7.92
C TYR A 32 91.08 -21.90 -7.11
N ARG A 33 91.02 -21.68 -5.79
CA ARG A 33 92.21 -21.74 -4.91
C ARG A 33 92.82 -23.14 -4.82
N GLU A 34 92.00 -24.19 -4.86
CA GLU A 34 92.48 -25.57 -4.92
C GLU A 34 93.09 -25.89 -6.30
N PHE A 35 92.51 -25.39 -7.38
CA PHE A 35 93.08 -25.52 -8.73
C PHE A 35 94.45 -24.84 -8.85
N GLU A 36 94.62 -23.64 -8.32
CA GLU A 36 95.93 -22.97 -8.26
C GLU A 36 96.99 -23.84 -7.56
N ARG A 37 96.62 -24.52 -6.46
CA ARG A 37 97.53 -25.43 -5.74
C ARG A 37 97.87 -26.67 -6.55
N LEU A 38 96.92 -27.20 -7.32
CA LEU A 38 97.08 -28.38 -8.17
C LEU A 38 98.02 -28.07 -9.35
N ILE A 39 97.80 -26.94 -10.02
CA ILE A 39 98.64 -26.44 -11.12
C ILE A 39 100.08 -26.25 -10.62
N GLY A 40 100.26 -25.65 -9.43
CA GLY A 40 101.58 -25.46 -8.83
C GLY A 40 102.35 -26.74 -8.48
N ARG A 41 101.68 -27.89 -8.39
CA ARG A 41 102.29 -29.19 -8.05
C ARG A 41 102.43 -30.13 -9.25
N TYR A 42 101.52 -30.07 -10.20
CA TYR A 42 101.34 -31.07 -11.26
C TYR A 42 101.21 -30.48 -12.69
N ASP A 43 101.40 -29.17 -12.86
CA ASP A 43 101.23 -28.44 -14.13
C ASP A 43 99.76 -28.24 -14.56
N GLU A 44 99.53 -27.40 -15.56
CA GLU A 44 98.22 -26.93 -16.02
C GLU A 44 97.41 -28.03 -16.75
N GLU A 45 98.09 -28.96 -17.42
CA GLU A 45 97.45 -29.99 -18.24
C GLU A 45 96.52 -30.92 -17.44
N VAL A 46 96.71 -31.03 -16.12
CA VAL A 46 95.84 -31.86 -15.23
C VAL A 46 94.45 -31.24 -15.03
N VAL A 47 94.33 -29.91 -15.15
CA VAL A 47 93.08 -29.18 -14.85
C VAL A 47 92.35 -28.72 -16.13
N LYS A 48 93.03 -28.75 -17.28
CA LYS A 48 92.57 -28.22 -18.57
C LYS A 48 91.20 -28.70 -19.03
N GLU A 49 90.89 -30.00 -18.88
CA GLU A 49 89.59 -30.56 -19.24
C GLU A 49 88.54 -30.43 -18.12
N LEU A 50 88.99 -30.30 -16.87
CA LEU A 50 88.12 -30.22 -15.69
C LEU A 50 87.59 -28.80 -15.45
N MET A 51 88.38 -27.78 -15.78
CA MET A 51 88.02 -26.38 -15.56
C MET A 51 86.71 -25.97 -16.29
N PRO A 52 86.50 -26.29 -17.58
CA PRO A 52 85.26 -25.96 -18.27
C PRO A 52 84.04 -26.64 -17.64
N LEU A 53 84.18 -27.87 -17.12
CA LEU A 53 83.10 -28.58 -16.46
C LEU A 53 82.72 -27.91 -15.12
N VAL A 54 83.71 -27.50 -14.34
CA VAL A 54 83.47 -26.78 -13.08
C VAL A 54 82.86 -25.40 -13.34
N VAL A 55 83.35 -24.67 -14.32
CA VAL A 55 82.75 -23.38 -14.73
C VAL A 55 81.28 -23.58 -15.12
N ALA A 56 80.99 -24.55 -15.98
CA ALA A 56 79.62 -24.86 -16.39
C ALA A 56 78.73 -25.26 -15.20
N VAL A 57 79.23 -26.01 -14.22
CA VAL A 57 78.48 -26.34 -13.01
C VAL A 57 78.20 -25.10 -12.16
N LEU A 58 79.18 -24.21 -11.98
CA LEU A 58 79.01 -22.97 -11.22
C LEU A 58 78.04 -22.00 -11.90
N GLU A 59 78.11 -21.86 -13.22
CA GLU A 59 77.16 -21.06 -14.01
C GLU A 59 75.74 -21.63 -13.94
N ASN A 60 75.58 -22.95 -14.05
CA ASN A 60 74.28 -23.60 -13.90
C ASN A 60 73.71 -23.41 -12.48
N LEU A 61 74.54 -23.53 -11.45
CA LEU A 61 74.10 -23.29 -10.07
C LEU A 61 73.64 -21.84 -9.89
N ASP A 62 74.40 -20.88 -10.41
CA ASP A 62 74.04 -19.47 -10.31
C ASP A 62 72.75 -19.13 -11.07
N SER A 63 72.57 -19.71 -12.26
CA SER A 63 71.32 -19.61 -13.03
C SER A 63 70.12 -20.17 -12.26
N VAL A 64 70.28 -21.34 -11.63
CA VAL A 64 69.22 -21.93 -10.78
C VAL A 64 68.92 -21.05 -9.57
N PHE A 65 69.92 -20.43 -8.93
CA PHE A 65 69.69 -19.51 -7.82
C PHE A 65 68.95 -18.23 -8.26
N ALA A 66 69.27 -17.69 -9.44
CA ALA A 66 68.58 -16.53 -9.98
C ALA A 66 67.10 -16.86 -10.27
N GLN A 67 66.83 -18.01 -10.89
CA GLN A 67 65.46 -18.49 -11.12
C GLN A 67 64.69 -18.76 -9.83
N ASP A 68 65.34 -19.32 -8.82
CA ASP A 68 64.71 -19.57 -7.51
C ASP A 68 64.33 -18.25 -6.82
N GLN A 69 65.18 -17.22 -6.92
CA GLN A 69 64.88 -15.89 -6.39
C GLN A 69 63.73 -15.22 -7.14
N GLU A 70 63.68 -15.36 -8.47
CA GLU A 70 62.57 -14.85 -9.29
C GLU A 70 61.24 -15.51 -8.92
N HIS A 71 61.21 -16.85 -8.83
CA HIS A 71 60.03 -17.58 -8.37
C HIS A 71 59.62 -17.22 -6.95
N GLN A 72 60.58 -16.97 -6.04
CA GLN A 72 60.28 -16.52 -4.68
C GLN A 72 59.56 -15.17 -4.68
N VAL A 73 59.98 -14.23 -5.53
CA VAL A 73 59.32 -12.93 -5.69
C VAL A 73 57.92 -13.10 -6.29
N GLU A 74 57.77 -13.94 -7.32
CA GLU A 74 56.46 -14.23 -7.91
C GLU A 74 55.48 -14.84 -6.89
N LEU A 75 55.96 -15.78 -6.07
CA LEU A 75 55.17 -16.37 -4.99
C LEU A 75 54.72 -15.35 -3.94
N GLU A 76 55.57 -14.39 -3.59
CA GLU A 76 55.22 -13.30 -2.69
C GLU A 76 54.15 -12.39 -3.30
N LEU A 77 54.29 -12.05 -4.59
CA LEU A 77 53.30 -11.25 -5.31
C LEU A 77 51.92 -11.94 -5.35
N LEU A 78 51.91 -13.22 -5.72
CA LEU A 78 50.68 -14.02 -5.78
C LEU A 78 50.03 -14.18 -4.41
N ARG A 79 50.84 -14.23 -3.34
CA ARG A 79 50.35 -14.28 -1.97
C ARG A 79 49.66 -12.97 -1.58
N ASP A 80 50.27 -11.84 -1.90
CA ASP A 80 49.69 -10.51 -1.64
C ASP A 80 48.38 -10.30 -2.42
N ASP A 81 48.35 -10.70 -3.70
CA ASP A 81 47.13 -10.67 -4.52
C ASP A 81 46.02 -11.55 -3.93
N ASN A 82 46.37 -12.73 -3.42
CA ASN A 82 45.42 -13.62 -2.76
C ASN A 82 44.84 -12.99 -1.48
N GLU A 83 45.66 -12.32 -0.67
CA GLU A 83 45.21 -11.64 0.54
C GLU A 83 44.27 -10.47 0.23
N GLN A 84 44.55 -9.71 -0.84
CA GLN A 84 43.65 -8.68 -1.34
C GLN A 84 42.32 -9.26 -1.81
N LEU A 85 42.36 -10.35 -2.61
CA LEU A 85 41.16 -11.04 -3.08
C LEU A 85 40.29 -11.56 -1.93
N ILE A 86 40.91 -12.13 -0.88
CA ILE A 86 40.19 -12.57 0.32
C ILE A 86 39.50 -11.38 1.00
N THR A 87 40.21 -10.26 1.18
CA THR A 87 39.65 -9.07 1.81
C THR A 87 38.46 -8.51 1.03
N GLN A 88 38.57 -8.45 -0.30
CA GLN A 88 37.48 -8.01 -1.18
C GLN A 88 36.29 -8.97 -1.12
N TYR A 89 36.54 -10.28 -1.17
CA TYR A 89 35.50 -11.30 -1.04
C TYR A 89 34.73 -11.18 0.27
N GLU A 90 35.42 -10.98 1.40
CA GLU A 90 34.78 -10.83 2.71
C GLU A 90 33.92 -9.57 2.79
N ARG A 91 34.40 -8.45 2.21
CA ARG A 91 33.64 -7.21 2.11
C ARG A 91 32.36 -7.40 1.29
N GLU A 92 32.47 -8.01 0.12
CA GLU A 92 31.33 -8.26 -0.77
C GLU A 92 30.34 -9.23 -0.12
N LYS A 93 30.83 -10.28 0.53
CA LYS A 93 30.01 -11.22 1.30
C LYS A 93 29.22 -10.50 2.40
N ALA A 94 29.85 -9.57 3.12
CA ALA A 94 29.18 -8.78 4.15
C ALA A 94 28.10 -7.84 3.55
N LEU A 95 28.41 -7.17 2.43
CA LEU A 95 27.46 -6.32 1.72
C LEU A 95 26.25 -7.11 1.20
N ARG A 96 26.50 -8.30 0.63
CA ARG A 96 25.45 -9.21 0.17
C ARG A 96 24.53 -9.61 1.32
N LYS A 97 25.10 -10.02 2.46
CA LYS A 97 24.34 -10.40 3.65
C LYS A 97 23.48 -9.24 4.16
N HIS A 98 24.04 -8.03 4.24
CA HIS A 98 23.30 -6.83 4.65
C HIS A 98 22.16 -6.49 3.68
N ALA A 99 22.38 -6.65 2.37
CA ALA A 99 21.35 -6.43 1.37
C ALA A 99 20.21 -7.46 1.49
N GLU A 100 20.54 -8.72 1.76
CA GLU A 100 19.56 -9.79 1.99
C GLU A 100 18.73 -9.54 3.24
N GLU A 101 19.36 -9.15 4.36
CA GLU A 101 18.65 -8.77 5.59
C GLU A 101 17.65 -7.62 5.35
N LYS A 102 18.06 -6.57 4.63
CA LYS A 102 17.17 -5.47 4.25
C LYS A 102 16.02 -5.90 3.35
N PHE A 103 16.26 -6.86 2.46
CA PHE A 103 15.23 -7.35 1.56
C PHE A 103 14.14 -8.11 2.33
N ILE A 104 14.53 -8.91 3.32
CA ILE A 104 13.60 -9.61 4.22
C ILE A 104 12.78 -8.60 5.02
N GLU A 105 13.41 -7.60 5.64
CA GLU A 105 12.70 -6.55 6.39
C GLU A 105 11.68 -5.79 5.52
N PHE A 106 12.05 -5.52 4.27
CA PHE A 106 11.17 -4.88 3.30
C PHE A 106 9.99 -5.79 2.93
N GLU A 107 10.24 -7.06 2.64
CA GLU A 107 9.20 -8.05 2.31
C GLU A 107 8.18 -8.18 3.46
N ASP A 108 8.65 -8.30 4.70
CA ASP A 108 7.82 -8.37 5.90
C ASP A 108 6.95 -7.11 6.08
N SER A 109 7.55 -5.93 5.91
CA SER A 109 6.84 -4.65 5.99
C SER A 109 5.74 -4.54 4.92
N GLN A 110 6.06 -4.93 3.67
CA GLN A 110 5.12 -4.89 2.56
C GLN A 110 3.99 -5.91 2.76
N GLU A 111 4.28 -7.08 3.30
CA GLU A 111 3.26 -8.07 3.60
C GLU A 111 2.34 -7.61 4.74
N GLN A 112 2.88 -6.91 5.74
CA GLN A 112 2.08 -6.30 6.80
C GLN A 112 1.16 -5.21 6.24
N GLU A 113 1.66 -4.27 5.44
CA GLU A 113 0.85 -3.23 4.82
C GLU A 113 -0.26 -3.83 3.93
N LYS A 114 0.07 -4.87 3.16
CA LYS A 114 -0.90 -5.61 2.35
C LYS A 114 -2.02 -6.22 3.21
N LYS A 115 -1.68 -6.83 4.35
CA LYS A 115 -2.68 -7.41 5.28
C LYS A 115 -3.58 -6.33 5.89
N ASP A 116 -3.01 -5.18 6.25
CA ASP A 116 -3.77 -4.05 6.80
C ASP A 116 -4.71 -3.44 5.76
N LEU A 117 -4.24 -3.25 4.54
CA LEU A 117 -5.06 -2.79 3.42
C LEU A 117 -6.18 -3.78 3.08
N GLN A 118 -5.89 -5.08 3.06
CA GLN A 118 -6.87 -6.13 2.82
C GLN A 118 -7.98 -6.10 3.90
N THR A 119 -7.59 -5.99 5.16
CA THR A 119 -8.54 -5.86 6.29
C THR A 119 -9.40 -4.60 6.14
N ARG A 120 -8.80 -3.49 5.68
CA ARG A 120 -9.53 -2.25 5.44
C ARG A 120 -10.53 -2.38 4.29
N VAL A 121 -10.17 -3.07 3.21
CA VAL A 121 -11.06 -3.36 2.09
C VAL A 121 -12.25 -4.19 2.56
N GLU A 122 -12.02 -5.28 3.29
CA GLU A 122 -13.09 -6.13 3.83
C GLU A 122 -14.06 -5.36 4.73
N SER A 123 -13.53 -4.46 5.56
CA SER A 123 -14.34 -3.56 6.39
C SER A 123 -15.22 -2.64 5.54
N LEU A 124 -14.65 -2.00 4.51
CA LEU A 124 -15.38 -1.11 3.61
C LEU A 124 -16.43 -1.86 2.79
N GLU A 125 -16.13 -3.07 2.33
CA GLU A 125 -17.10 -3.93 1.65
C GLU A 125 -18.28 -4.28 2.57
N SER A 126 -18.01 -4.61 3.83
CA SER A 126 -19.06 -4.89 4.81
C SER A 126 -19.95 -3.67 5.07
N GLN A 127 -19.34 -2.48 5.19
CA GLN A 127 -20.04 -1.21 5.36
C GLN A 127 -20.92 -0.90 4.14
N THR A 128 -20.40 -1.15 2.94
CA THR A 128 -21.13 -0.95 1.68
C THR A 128 -22.36 -1.86 1.62
N ARG A 129 -22.20 -3.15 1.89
CA ARG A 129 -23.32 -4.12 1.96
C ARG A 129 -24.40 -3.69 2.97
N GLN A 130 -24.00 -3.14 4.12
CA GLN A 130 -24.95 -2.62 5.11
C GLN A 130 -25.71 -1.39 4.61
N LEU A 131 -25.03 -0.46 3.93
CA LEU A 131 -25.67 0.74 3.37
C LEU A 131 -26.62 0.37 2.23
N GLU A 132 -26.26 -0.57 1.37
CA GLU A 132 -27.13 -1.11 0.32
C GLU A 132 -28.41 -1.70 0.89
N LEU A 133 -28.31 -2.49 1.97
CA LEU A 133 -29.48 -3.05 2.64
C LEU A 133 -30.37 -1.96 3.22
N LYS A 134 -29.79 -0.92 3.85
CA LYS A 134 -30.54 0.24 4.35
C LYS A 134 -31.24 0.98 3.21
N ALA A 135 -30.55 1.22 2.10
CA ALA A 135 -31.12 1.88 0.92
C ALA A 135 -32.31 1.08 0.37
N LYS A 136 -32.18 -0.25 0.28
CA LYS A 136 -33.27 -1.13 -0.15
C LYS A 136 -34.47 -1.06 0.79
N ASN A 137 -34.24 -1.07 2.11
CA ASN A 137 -35.32 -0.94 3.10
C ASN A 137 -36.06 0.40 2.99
N TYR A 138 -35.34 1.51 2.73
CA TYR A 138 -35.96 2.81 2.52
C TYR A 138 -36.73 2.87 1.19
N ALA A 139 -36.21 2.27 0.12
CA ALA A 139 -36.93 2.17 -1.15
C ALA A 139 -38.26 1.41 -0.97
N ASP A 140 -38.24 0.27 -0.27
CA ASP A 140 -39.45 -0.51 0.04
C ASP A 140 -40.44 0.30 0.90
N GLN A 141 -39.95 1.10 1.85
CA GLN A 141 -40.80 1.98 2.66
C GLN A 141 -41.47 3.06 1.80
N ILE A 142 -40.71 3.70 0.91
CA ILE A 142 -41.20 4.73 0.00
C ILE A 142 -42.29 4.13 -0.90
N SER A 143 -42.06 2.98 -1.53
CA SER A 143 -43.06 2.35 -2.40
C SER A 143 -44.38 2.04 -1.68
N ARG A 144 -44.34 1.61 -0.40
CA ARG A 144 -45.55 1.40 0.41
C ARG A 144 -46.28 2.70 0.74
N LEU A 145 -45.57 3.82 0.85
CA LEU A 145 -46.18 5.12 1.09
C LEU A 145 -46.80 5.67 -0.20
N GLU A 146 -46.11 5.53 -1.34
CA GLU A 146 -46.61 5.88 -2.67
C GLU A 146 -47.89 5.12 -3.02
N GLU A 147 -47.97 3.83 -2.68
CA GLU A 147 -49.19 3.02 -2.88
C GLU A 147 -50.38 3.56 -2.06
N ARG A 148 -50.18 3.87 -0.77
CA ARG A 148 -51.23 4.47 0.07
C ARG A 148 -51.65 5.85 -0.42
N GLU A 149 -50.70 6.66 -0.88
CA GLU A 149 -51.00 7.96 -1.49
C GLU A 149 -51.87 7.79 -2.74
N ALA A 150 -51.55 6.81 -3.60
CA ALA A 150 -52.32 6.51 -4.79
C ALA A 150 -53.75 6.02 -4.46
N GLU A 151 -53.90 5.19 -3.43
CA GLU A 151 -55.21 4.76 -2.92
C GLU A 151 -56.05 5.94 -2.42
N LEU A 152 -55.49 6.78 -1.55
CA LEU A 152 -56.17 7.98 -1.04
C LEU A 152 -56.56 8.94 -2.18
N LYS A 153 -55.69 9.09 -3.18
CA LYS A 153 -55.98 9.91 -4.36
C LYS A 153 -57.14 9.33 -5.18
N LYS A 154 -57.22 8.00 -5.30
CA LYS A 154 -58.34 7.31 -5.96
C LYS A 154 -59.65 7.52 -5.18
N GLU A 155 -59.64 7.38 -3.86
CA GLU A 155 -60.80 7.63 -3.01
C GLU A 155 -61.26 9.09 -3.07
N TYR A 156 -60.34 10.04 -3.02
CA TYR A 156 -60.62 11.46 -3.19
C TYR A 156 -61.29 11.75 -4.54
N ASN A 157 -60.73 11.20 -5.63
CA ASN A 157 -61.30 11.39 -6.97
C ASN A 157 -62.70 10.78 -7.08
N ALA A 158 -62.93 9.60 -6.51
CA ALA A 158 -64.26 8.96 -6.49
C ALA A 158 -65.28 9.78 -5.69
N LEU A 159 -64.88 10.30 -4.53
CA LEU A 159 -65.72 11.17 -3.71
C LEU A 159 -66.05 12.48 -4.43
N HIS A 160 -65.06 13.07 -5.10
CA HIS A 160 -65.23 14.28 -5.89
C HIS A 160 -66.18 14.05 -7.08
N GLN A 161 -66.06 12.92 -7.78
CA GLN A 161 -66.99 12.51 -8.84
C GLN A 161 -68.42 12.39 -8.30
N ARG A 162 -68.61 11.66 -7.19
CA ARG A 162 -69.93 11.52 -6.55
C ARG A 162 -70.53 12.86 -6.13
N HIS A 163 -69.71 13.75 -5.57
CA HIS A 163 -70.14 15.11 -5.21
C HIS A 163 -70.55 15.92 -6.44
N THR A 164 -69.77 15.83 -7.51
CA THR A 164 -70.07 16.50 -8.79
C THR A 164 -71.36 15.98 -9.40
N GLU A 165 -71.57 14.67 -9.42
CA GLU A 165 -72.81 14.03 -9.87
C GLU A 165 -74.01 14.49 -9.02
N MET A 166 -73.85 14.59 -7.70
CA MET A 166 -74.90 15.09 -6.81
C MET A 166 -75.32 16.53 -7.17
N ILE A 167 -74.37 17.41 -7.46
CA ILE A 167 -74.65 18.79 -7.91
C ILE A 167 -75.40 18.79 -9.25
N HIS A 168 -74.94 18.01 -10.23
CA HIS A 168 -75.60 17.92 -11.53
C HIS A 168 -77.03 17.39 -11.38
N ASN A 169 -77.24 16.31 -10.62
CA ASN A 169 -78.57 15.77 -10.34
C ASN A 169 -79.48 16.81 -9.66
N TYR A 170 -78.97 17.54 -8.67
CA TYR A 170 -79.74 18.59 -7.99
C TYR A 170 -80.13 19.73 -8.94
N MET A 171 -79.20 20.17 -9.79
CA MET A 171 -79.44 21.20 -10.80
C MET A 171 -80.50 20.75 -11.81
N GLU A 172 -80.41 19.51 -12.29
CA GLU A 172 -81.40 18.93 -13.20
C GLU A 172 -82.79 18.84 -12.55
N HIS A 173 -82.86 18.42 -11.28
CA HIS A 173 -84.11 18.42 -10.52
C HIS A 173 -84.71 19.82 -10.40
N LEU A 174 -83.88 20.84 -10.09
CA LEU A 174 -84.34 22.23 -9.99
C LEU A 174 -84.88 22.75 -11.32
N GLU A 175 -84.21 22.45 -12.43
CA GLU A 175 -84.65 22.81 -13.78
C GLU A 175 -85.97 22.12 -14.14
N ARG A 176 -86.11 20.82 -13.86
CA ARG A 176 -87.37 20.07 -14.04
C ARG A 176 -88.51 20.68 -13.23
N THR A 177 -88.28 21.04 -11.95
CA THR A 177 -89.28 21.68 -11.10
C THR A 177 -89.65 23.09 -11.61
N LYS A 178 -88.67 23.89 -12.04
CA LYS A 178 -88.92 25.22 -12.61
C LYS A 178 -89.73 25.13 -13.91
N LEU A 179 -89.45 24.15 -14.77
CA LEU A 179 -90.19 23.93 -16.01
C LEU A 179 -91.63 23.48 -15.73
N HIS A 180 -91.85 22.60 -14.75
CA HIS A 180 -93.20 22.17 -14.35
C HIS A 180 -94.04 23.33 -13.77
N GLN A 181 -93.41 24.29 -13.08
CA GLN A 181 -94.09 25.48 -12.58
C GLN A 181 -94.40 26.51 -13.68
N LEU A 182 -93.52 26.67 -14.69
CA LEU A 182 -93.72 27.59 -15.81
C LEU A 182 -94.62 27.01 -16.91
N SER A 183 -94.72 25.68 -17.01
CA SER A 183 -95.47 24.96 -18.05
C SER A 183 -96.92 24.60 -17.65
N GLY A 184 -97.53 25.34 -16.73
CA GLY A 184 -98.99 25.42 -16.63
C GLY A 184 -99.72 24.14 -16.18
N SER A 185 -99.76 23.96 -14.85
CA SER A 185 -100.94 23.58 -14.04
C SER A 185 -102.17 22.99 -14.74
N ASP A 186 -102.35 21.67 -14.62
CA ASP A 186 -103.67 21.04 -14.39
C ASP A 186 -103.51 19.67 -13.70
N GLN A 187 -103.20 19.70 -12.40
CA GLN A 187 -103.88 18.89 -11.37
C GLN A 187 -103.17 19.09 -10.03
N LEU A 188 -103.92 19.69 -9.11
CA LEU A 188 -103.75 19.55 -7.67
C LEU A 188 -103.62 18.06 -7.32
N GLU A 189 -102.73 17.71 -6.40
CA GLU A 189 -103.14 17.02 -5.16
C GLU A 189 -101.94 16.76 -4.24
N SER A 190 -102.25 16.93 -2.96
CA SER A 190 -101.61 16.30 -1.80
C SER A 190 -100.34 16.92 -1.20
N THR A 191 -100.59 17.97 -0.41
CA THR A 191 -100.56 17.89 1.06
C THR A 191 -99.61 16.85 1.66
N ALA A 192 -98.43 17.32 2.10
CA ALA A 192 -97.81 16.87 3.34
C ALA A 192 -96.72 17.88 3.79
N HIS A 193 -97.14 19.10 4.08
CA HIS A 193 -96.32 19.97 4.94
C HIS A 193 -96.23 19.38 6.34
N SER A 194 -95.04 19.51 6.93
CA SER A 194 -94.74 19.41 8.37
C SER A 194 -94.73 18.02 9.00
N ARG A 195 -93.54 17.39 8.99
CA ARG A 195 -92.92 16.87 10.22
C ARG A 195 -91.43 17.20 10.24
N ILE A 196 -91.10 18.48 10.46
CA ILE A 196 -89.78 18.89 10.92
C ILE A 196 -89.66 18.43 12.38
N ARG A 197 -89.10 17.24 12.60
CA ARG A 197 -88.46 16.90 13.88
C ARG A 197 -87.08 17.55 13.86
N LYS A 198 -86.96 18.64 14.61
CA LYS A 198 -85.73 19.40 14.83
C LYS A 198 -84.89 18.66 15.88
N GLU A 199 -84.23 17.58 15.49
CA GLU A 199 -83.15 16.97 16.28
C GLU A 199 -81.86 17.77 16.03
N ARG A 200 -81.24 18.27 17.10
CA ARG A 200 -79.93 18.92 17.04
C ARG A 200 -78.88 17.81 16.91
N PRO A 201 -77.87 17.87 16.03
CA PRO A 201 -76.74 16.96 16.14
C PRO A 201 -75.92 17.41 17.35
N ILE A 202 -76.12 16.74 18.49
CA ILE A 202 -75.34 16.99 19.70
C ILE A 202 -74.15 16.03 19.70
N SER A 203 -73.00 16.69 19.49
CA SER A 203 -71.65 16.37 19.94
C SER A 203 -70.98 15.11 19.41
N LEU A 204 -69.93 15.37 18.63
CA LEU A 204 -68.70 14.59 18.55
C LEU A 204 -68.23 14.23 19.97
N GLY A 205 -68.66 13.07 20.46
CA GLY A 205 -68.32 12.51 21.75
C GLY A 205 -66.97 11.81 21.66
N ILE A 206 -66.02 12.35 22.40
CA ILE A 206 -64.69 11.80 22.68
C ILE A 206 -64.83 10.35 23.19
N PHE A 207 -64.05 9.45 22.60
CA PHE A 207 -63.98 8.03 22.98
C PHE A 207 -63.59 7.91 24.47
N PRO A 208 -64.33 7.17 25.31
CA PRO A 208 -63.85 6.77 26.63
C PRO A 208 -62.82 5.65 26.45
N LEU A 209 -61.59 5.87 26.90
CA LEU A 209 -60.67 4.77 27.19
C LEU A 209 -61.05 4.20 28.57
N PRO A 210 -61.15 2.86 28.73
CA PRO A 210 -61.34 2.27 30.05
C PRO A 210 -60.08 2.44 30.90
N ALA A 211 -60.26 2.92 32.14
CA ALA A 211 -59.25 2.93 33.19
C ALA A 211 -59.56 1.84 34.22
N GLY A 212 -58.49 1.20 34.71
CA GLY A 212 -58.47 0.17 35.76
C GLY A 212 -58.00 -1.16 35.17
N ASP A 213 -56.88 -1.76 35.55
CA ASP A 213 -56.09 -1.80 36.80
C ASP A 213 -54.65 -2.16 36.38
N GLY A 214 -53.56 -1.84 37.06
CA GLY A 214 -53.29 -1.43 38.42
C GLY A 214 -51.84 -1.83 38.70
N LEU A 215 -51.02 -0.90 39.19
CA LEU A 215 -49.93 -1.07 40.17
C LEU A 215 -48.85 0.02 40.01
N LEU A 216 -48.94 1.01 40.92
CA LEU A 216 -47.88 1.40 41.87
C LEU A 216 -46.42 1.39 41.36
N THR A 217 -45.84 2.57 41.08
CA THR A 217 -44.87 3.27 41.98
C THR A 217 -44.43 4.63 41.40
N PRO A 218 -43.97 5.59 42.23
CA PRO A 218 -44.12 7.03 41.99
C PRO A 218 -42.83 7.79 41.61
N ASP A 219 -43.06 9.04 41.21
CA ASP A 219 -42.15 10.20 41.09
C ASP A 219 -41.22 10.33 39.87
N ALA A 220 -41.57 11.28 38.98
CA ALA A 220 -40.78 12.50 38.75
C ALA A 220 -41.51 13.47 37.80
N GLN A 221 -42.05 14.54 38.40
CA GLN A 221 -41.99 15.94 37.97
C GLN A 221 -41.63 16.30 36.49
N LYS A 222 -42.55 17.04 35.87
CA LYS A 222 -42.39 18.04 34.78
C LYS A 222 -41.92 17.58 33.38
N GLY A 223 -42.72 17.97 32.38
CA GLY A 223 -42.25 18.26 31.03
C GLY A 223 -43.11 17.60 29.95
N GLY A 224 -44.11 18.31 29.44
CA GLY A 224 -44.81 17.89 28.23
C GLY A 224 -43.90 18.13 27.03
N GLU A 225 -43.46 17.06 26.37
CA GLU A 225 -42.75 17.13 25.09
C GLU A 225 -43.44 16.20 24.09
N THR A 226 -43.93 16.79 23.02
CA THR A 226 -44.43 16.12 21.82
C THR A 226 -43.30 15.33 21.15
N PRO A 227 -43.46 14.03 20.88
CA PRO A 227 -42.41 13.23 20.24
C PRO A 227 -42.39 13.54 18.74
N GLY A 228 -41.42 14.33 18.29
CA GLY A 228 -41.29 14.59 16.85
C GLY A 228 -40.23 15.57 16.35
N SER A 229 -39.28 16.07 17.16
CA SER A 229 -38.37 17.12 16.65
C SER A 229 -36.88 17.07 17.02
N GLU A 230 -36.35 16.01 17.63
CA GLU A 230 -34.96 16.06 18.15
C GLU A 230 -33.94 15.11 17.51
N GLN A 231 -34.21 14.49 16.35
CA GLN A 231 -33.21 13.58 15.74
C GLN A 231 -32.19 14.22 14.79
N TRP A 232 -32.22 15.55 14.60
CA TRP A 232 -31.19 16.24 13.81
C TRP A 232 -30.10 16.84 14.70
N LYS A 233 -29.32 15.99 15.37
CA LYS A 233 -27.98 16.38 15.82
C LYS A 233 -26.96 15.57 15.06
N PHE A 234 -26.30 16.23 14.12
CA PHE A 234 -25.05 15.77 13.53
C PHE A 234 -24.10 15.42 14.68
N GLN A 235 -23.78 14.14 14.81
CA GLN A 235 -22.76 13.70 15.73
C GLN A 235 -21.42 14.06 15.08
N GLU A 236 -20.79 15.13 15.57
CA GLU A 236 -19.39 15.42 15.29
C GLU A 236 -18.53 14.25 15.77
N LEU A 237 -18.26 13.30 14.89
CA LEU A 237 -17.10 12.43 14.99
C LEU A 237 -15.99 13.05 14.15
N SER A 238 -15.11 13.78 14.84
CA SER A 238 -13.66 13.80 14.64
C SER A 238 -13.18 13.51 13.20
N GLN A 239 -12.87 14.58 12.46
CA GLN A 239 -12.01 14.51 11.29
C GLN A 239 -10.66 13.89 11.66
N PRO A 240 -10.17 12.82 10.99
CA PRO A 240 -8.74 12.64 10.85
C PRO A 240 -8.28 13.62 9.77
N ARG A 241 -7.54 14.63 10.18
CA ARG A 241 -6.92 15.64 9.32
C ARG A 241 -5.94 14.92 8.37
N SER A 242 -6.36 14.65 7.14
CA SER A 242 -5.49 14.12 6.09
C SER A 242 -4.41 15.17 5.77
N HIS A 243 -3.20 14.97 6.26
CA HIS A 243 -2.02 15.70 5.79
C HIS A 243 -1.48 15.01 4.54
N THR A 244 -2.02 15.33 3.36
CA THR A 244 -1.31 15.11 2.10
C THR A 244 -0.48 16.35 1.78
N SER A 245 0.72 16.44 2.37
CA SER A 245 1.69 17.48 2.00
C SER A 245 2.69 16.91 0.99
N LEU A 246 2.27 16.77 -0.27
CA LEU A 246 3.20 16.71 -1.39
C LEU A 246 3.68 18.13 -1.68
N LYS A 247 4.85 18.48 -1.14
CA LYS A 247 5.61 19.64 -1.61
C LYS A 247 6.97 19.14 -2.08
N CYS A 248 7.02 18.76 -3.35
CA CYS A 248 8.26 18.67 -4.10
C CYS A 248 8.95 20.02 -4.04
N GLN A 249 10.06 20.14 -3.31
CA GLN A 249 11.03 21.21 -3.52
C GLN A 249 12.11 20.67 -4.44
N ALA A 250 11.99 21.02 -5.71
CA ALA A 250 13.10 21.09 -6.64
C ALA A 250 13.87 22.39 -6.38
N THR A 251 15.12 22.29 -5.92
CA THR A 251 16.20 23.30 -6.03
C THR A 251 17.46 22.65 -5.46
N LEU A 252 18.46 22.24 -6.26
CA LEU A 252 19.55 23.01 -6.88
C LEU A 252 20.89 22.51 -6.31
N SER A 253 21.69 21.83 -7.13
CA SER A 253 23.16 21.83 -7.00
C SER A 253 23.79 21.53 -8.36
N LEU A 254 23.59 22.45 -9.30
CA LEU A 254 24.47 22.65 -10.45
C LEU A 254 25.26 23.93 -10.20
N GLN A 255 26.40 23.81 -9.52
CA GLN A 255 27.52 24.74 -9.70
C GLN A 255 28.79 24.11 -9.12
N ASN A 256 29.65 23.61 -10.01
CA ASN A 256 31.07 23.95 -10.01
C ASN A 256 31.66 23.52 -11.36
N ILE A 257 32.04 24.55 -12.12
CA ILE A 257 33.23 24.55 -12.98
C ILE A 257 34.44 24.59 -12.04
#